data_AF-A0A3M1ABN8-F1
#
_entry.id   AF-A0A3M1ABN8-F1
#
_cell.length_a   1.000
_cell.length_b   1.000
_cell.length_c   1.000
_cell.angle_alpha   90.00
_cell.angle_beta   90.00
_cell.angle_gamma   90.00
#
_symmetry.space_group_name_H-M   'P 1'
#
loop_
_entity.id
_entity.type
_entity.pdbx_description
1 polymer ?
#
loop_
_entity_poly.entity_id
_entity_poly.type
_entity_poly.pdbx_seq_one_letter_code
_entity_poly.pdbx_strand_id
1 'polypeptide(L)' 'MLAQKIGVGIPTLENIIDALGKPDRDPRDDMPKPIFRSEAHKIKALRLRMIVKITVRDVVDFGAFVDIGVK' A
#
# COMPACT_ATOMS: atom_id res chain seq x y z
N MET A 1 6.57 -27.25 34.96
CA MET A 1 5.87 -26.39 33.96
C MET A 1 5.46 -27.22 32.75
N LEU A 2 4.41 -26.82 32.03
CA LEU A 2 3.85 -27.55 30.88
C LEU A 2 4.89 -27.82 29.77
N ALA A 3 5.80 -26.87 29.52
CA ALA A 3 6.87 -27.00 28.53
C ALA A 3 7.79 -28.22 28.75
N GLN A 4 8.23 -28.47 30.00
CA GLN A 4 9.05 -29.63 30.35
C GLN A 4 8.30 -30.96 30.23
N LYS A 5 6.98 -30.99 30.44
CA LYS A 5 6.17 -32.21 30.29
C LYS A 5 6.02 -32.64 28.83
N ILE A 6 6.06 -31.69 27.91
CA ILE A 6 5.87 -31.91 26.47
C ILE A 6 7.23 -31.93 25.73
N GLY A 7 8.33 -31.68 26.43
CA GLY A 7 9.69 -31.71 25.84
C GLY A 7 9.96 -30.57 24.86
N VAL A 8 9.27 -29.43 25.00
CA VAL A 8 9.44 -28.26 24.13
C VAL A 8 10.05 -27.09 24.91
N GLY A 9 10.77 -26.22 24.20
CA GLY A 9 11.26 -24.96 24.77
C GLY A 9 10.10 -24.06 25.18
N ILE A 10 10.29 -23.25 26.22
CA ILE A 10 9.35 -22.20 26.64
C ILE A 10 8.92 -21.30 25.46
N PRO A 11 9.85 -20.74 24.64
CA PRO A 11 9.45 -19.88 23.52
C PRO A 11 8.62 -20.63 22.49
N THR A 12 8.85 -21.94 22.29
CA THR A 12 8.07 -22.77 21.38
C THR A 12 6.64 -22.97 21.90
N LEU A 13 6.48 -23.21 23.21
CA LEU A 13 5.16 -23.34 23.81
C LEU A 13 4.35 -22.05 23.70
N GLU A 14 4.97 -20.89 23.92
CA GLU A 14 4.32 -19.58 23.77
C GLU A 14 3.88 -19.34 22.33
N ASN A 15 4.72 -19.66 21.34
CA ASN A 15 4.36 -19.55 19.93
C ASN A 15 3.19 -20.45 19.54
N ILE A 16 3.12 -21.68 20.08
CA ILE A 16 2.00 -22.60 19.85
C ILE A 16 0.70 -22.03 20.43
N ILE A 17 0.75 -21.47 21.65
CA ILE A 17 -0.42 -20.86 22.29
C ILE A 17 -0.91 -19.65 21.47
N ASP A 18 0.01 -18.79 21.03
CA ASP A 18 -0.32 -17.62 20.21
C ASP A 18 -0.90 -18.01 18.84
N ALA A 19 -0.37 -19.07 18.21
CA ALA A 19 -0.87 -19.59 16.94
C ALA A 19 -2.27 -20.19 17.07
N LEU A 20 -2.54 -20.93 18.15
CA LEU A 20 -3.88 -21.48 18.43
C LEU A 20 -4.92 -20.39 18.71
N GLY A 21 -4.50 -19.25 19.26
CA GLY A 21 -5.38 -18.10 19.50
C GLY A 21 -5.78 -17.35 18.22
N LYS A 22 -5.07 -17.53 17.12
CA LYS A 22 -5.30 -16.81 15.84
C LYS A 22 -5.04 -17.74 14.63
N PRO A 23 -5.93 -18.72 14.37
CA PRO A 23 -5.73 -19.72 13.31
C PRO A 23 -5.61 -19.11 11.90
N ASP A 24 -6.25 -17.96 11.66
CA ASP A 24 -6.22 -17.25 10.38
C ASP A 24 -5.34 -15.98 10.43
N ARG A 25 -4.29 -15.97 11.25
CA ARG A 25 -3.36 -14.82 11.31
C ARG A 25 -2.65 -14.66 9.98
N ASP A 26 -3.06 -13.67 9.19
CA ASP A 26 -2.34 -13.27 7.99
C ASP A 26 -1.14 -12.38 8.39
N PRO A 27 0.11 -12.78 8.11
CA PRO A 27 1.30 -11.96 8.40
C PRO A 27 1.29 -10.60 7.70
N ARG A 28 0.44 -10.42 6.68
CA ARG A 28 0.28 -9.18 5.93
C ARG A 28 -0.54 -8.12 6.67
N ASP A 29 -1.34 -8.51 7.66
CA ASP A 29 -2.13 -7.54 8.46
C ASP A 29 -1.23 -6.71 9.40
N ASP A 30 -0.11 -7.30 9.85
CA ASP A 30 0.91 -6.62 10.65
C ASP A 30 1.92 -5.83 9.79
N MET A 31 1.88 -6.00 8.45
CA MET A 31 2.72 -5.21 7.55
C MET A 31 2.11 -3.81 7.37
N PRO A 32 2.93 -2.74 7.36
CA PRO A 32 2.44 -1.43 6.97
C PRO A 32 1.84 -1.55 5.57
N LYS A 33 0.54 -1.22 5.46
CA LYS A 33 -0.18 -1.25 4.18
C LYS A 33 0.70 -0.59 3.13
N PRO A 34 0.85 -1.19 1.93
CA PRO A 34 1.53 -0.51 0.83
C PRO A 34 0.90 0.87 0.71
N ILE A 35 1.72 1.92 0.84
CA ILE A 35 1.28 3.28 0.60
C ILE A 35 0.98 3.31 -0.90
N PHE A 36 -0.25 2.94 -1.26
CA PHE A 36 -0.78 3.27 -2.56
C PHE A 36 -0.74 4.79 -2.59
N ARG A 37 0.20 5.35 -3.37
CA ARG A 37 0.19 6.76 -3.76
C ARG A 37 -1.05 6.99 -4.64
N SER A 38 -2.22 6.89 -4.03
CA SER A 38 -3.52 7.20 -4.58
C SER A 38 -3.94 8.58 -4.09
N GLU A 39 -3.00 9.51 -3.95
CA GLU A 39 -3.35 10.92 -4.05
C GLU A 39 -3.53 11.16 -5.55
N ALA A 40 -4.73 10.83 -6.03
CA ALA A 40 -5.23 11.26 -7.33
C ALA A 40 -4.77 12.69 -7.56
N HIS A 41 -4.12 12.94 -8.71
CA HIS A 41 -3.49 14.21 -9.03
C HIS A 41 -4.54 15.34 -8.99
N LYS A 42 -4.75 15.95 -7.81
CA LYS A 42 -5.67 17.07 -7.63
C LYS A 42 -5.10 18.28 -8.36
N ILE A 43 -5.94 19.07 -9.02
CA ILE A 43 -5.53 20.33 -9.68
C ILE A 43 -4.73 21.24 -8.73
N LYS A 44 -5.03 21.22 -7.43
CA LYS A 44 -4.33 21.99 -6.38
C LYS A 44 -2.85 21.65 -6.21
N ALA A 45 -2.39 20.49 -6.70
CA ALA A 45 -0.99 20.08 -6.62
C ALA A 45 -0.13 20.59 -7.79
N LEU A 46 -0.74 21.22 -8.81
CA LEU A 46 -0.02 21.78 -9.95
C LEU A 46 0.77 23.01 -9.53
N ARG A 47 2.05 23.08 -9.92
CA ARG A 47 2.93 24.23 -9.73
C ARG A 47 3.37 24.80 -11.06
N LEU A 48 3.62 26.11 -11.09
CA LEU A 48 4.20 26.76 -12.26
C LEU A 48 5.57 26.13 -12.58
N ARG A 49 5.88 25.96 -13.88
CA ARG A 49 7.12 25.31 -14.38
C ARG A 49 7.27 23.82 -14.07
N MET A 50 6.19 23.14 -13.69
CA MET A 50 6.22 21.69 -13.52
C MET A 50 6.24 20.99 -14.89
N ILE A 51 7.12 20.00 -15.05
CA ILE A 51 7.14 19.12 -16.22
C ILE A 51 6.26 17.92 -15.92
N VAL A 52 5.24 17.69 -16.74
CA VAL A 52 4.29 16.57 -16.59
C VAL A 52 4.16 15.82 -17.90
N LYS A 53 3.90 14.51 -17.79
CA LYS A 53 3.51 13.70 -18.94
C LYS A 53 2.06 14.01 -19.29
N ILE A 54 1.81 14.28 -20.56
CA ILE A 54 0.49 14.62 -21.08
C ILE A 54 0.08 13.67 -22.20
N THR A 55 -1.22 13.61 -22.47
CA THR A 55 -1.79 12.94 -23.64
C THR A 55 -2.60 13.93 -24.44
N VAL A 56 -2.35 14.05 -25.74
CA VAL A 56 -3.14 14.91 -26.64
C VAL A 56 -4.50 14.26 -26.89
N ARG A 57 -5.58 15.02 -26.71
CA ARG A 57 -6.96 14.57 -26.95
C ARG A 57 -7.54 15.10 -28.25
N ASP A 58 -7.21 16.34 -28.60
CA ASP A 58 -7.72 16.99 -29.79
C ASP A 58 -6.74 18.06 -30.29
N VAL A 59 -6.73 18.32 -31.60
CA VAL A 59 -5.82 19.27 -32.27
C VAL A 59 -6.65 20.18 -33.18
N VAL A 60 -6.49 21.48 -33.00
CA VAL A 60 -7.20 22.55 -33.73
C VAL A 60 -6.20 23.54 -34.32
N ASP A 61 -6.64 24.39 -35.25
CA ASP A 61 -5.76 25.29 -36.02
C ASP A 61 -4.91 26.25 -35.16
N PHE A 62 -5.34 26.52 -33.93
CA PHE A 62 -4.64 27.40 -32.99
C PHE A 62 -4.03 26.67 -31.77
N GLY A 63 -4.08 25.34 -31.71
CA GLY A 63 -3.49 24.62 -30.58
C GLY A 63 -3.93 23.17 -30.41
N ALA A 64 -3.69 22.63 -29.22
CA ALA A 64 -4.07 21.25 -28.88
C ALA A 64 -4.62 21.17 -27.46
N PHE A 65 -5.66 20.37 -27.28
CA PHE A 65 -6.21 20.04 -25.97
C PHE A 65 -5.50 18.82 -25.41
N VAL A 66 -4.94 18.97 -24.21
CA VAL A 66 -4.15 17.93 -23.55
C VAL A 66 -4.81 17.47 -22.26
N ASP A 67 -4.67 16.20 -21.94
CA ASP A 67 -4.99 15.62 -20.64
C ASP A 67 -3.71 15.47 -19.83
N ILE A 68 -3.74 15.98 -18.60
CA ILE A 68 -2.64 15.90 -17.64
C ILE A 68 -2.93 14.90 -16.51
N GLY A 69 -4.03 14.14 -16.62
CA GLY A 69 -4.40 13.09 -15.66
C GLY A 69 -4.88 13.61 -14.31
N VAL A 70 -5.32 14.87 -14.26
CA VAL A 70 -5.91 15.47 -13.05
C VAL A 70 -7.42 15.23 -13.03
N LYS A 71 -7.96 14.93 -11.85
CA LYS A 71 -9.41 14.76 -11.61
C LYS A 71 -9.92 15.85 -10.69
#